data_AF-A0A443RTZ7-F1
#
_entry.id   AF-A0A443RTZ7-F1
#
_cell.length_a   1.000
_cell.length_b   1.000
_cell.length_c   1.000
_cell.angle_alpha   90.00
_cell.angle_beta   90.00
_cell.angle_gamma   90.00
#
_symmetry.space_group_name_H-M   'P 1'
#
loop_
_entity.id
_entity.type
_entity.pdbx_description
1 polymer ?
#
loop_
_entity_poly.entity_id
_entity_poly.type
_entity_poly.pdbx_seq_one_letter_code
_entity_poly.pdbx_strand_id
1 'polypeptide(L)'
;KIANANYRKCKYNPAVFGGLILNYAAPKCSVTLHGTGTGILMGVKSRCVAKRVLVKITTMLQKIGFKPAPYDLTLKSATYSGKFPFKPNLKVIKQIYGTNAYHEPELFNGLRLSLPNSKGVLTVFYTGKFTLTGIKDKFTAKQIIETYSIEFQLLVDDINSSSNFK
;
A
#
# COMPACT_ATOMS: atom_id res chain seq x y z
N LYS A 1 -3.94 21.87 25.25
CA LYS A 1 -4.45 20.71 24.48
C LYS A 1 -5.67 21.17 23.68
N ILE A 2 -5.51 21.51 22.39
CA ILE A 2 -6.68 21.84 21.54
C ILE A 2 -7.33 20.52 21.13
N ALA A 3 -8.10 19.94 22.05
CA ALA A 3 -9.07 18.92 21.70
C ALA A 3 -10.22 19.63 20.99
N ASN A 4 -10.24 19.57 19.66
CA ASN A 4 -11.31 20.16 18.86
C ASN A 4 -12.63 19.47 19.16
N ALA A 5 -13.48 20.14 19.94
CA ALA A 5 -14.76 19.66 20.44
C ALA A 5 -15.79 19.32 19.34
N ASN A 6 -15.58 19.69 18.07
CA ASN A 6 -16.63 19.60 17.03
C ASN A 6 -16.33 18.67 15.84
N TYR A 7 -15.16 18.02 15.77
CA TYR A 7 -14.87 17.03 14.72
C TYR A 7 -14.11 15.82 15.28
N ARG A 8 -14.85 14.82 15.80
CA ARG A 8 -14.31 13.51 16.23
C ARG A 8 -13.42 12.81 15.18
N LYS A 9 -13.49 13.25 13.92
CA LYS A 9 -12.77 12.73 12.76
C LYS A 9 -11.43 13.43 12.48
N CYS A 10 -11.07 14.45 13.26
CA CYS A 10 -9.93 15.33 13.03
C CYS A 10 -8.91 15.23 14.17
N LYS A 11 -7.62 15.08 13.85
CA LYS A 11 -6.51 15.02 14.82
C LYS A 11 -5.43 16.03 14.43
N TYR A 12 -4.99 16.87 15.37
CA TYR A 12 -3.88 17.79 15.20
C TYR A 12 -3.03 17.82 16.46
N ASN A 13 -1.74 17.51 16.32
CA ASN A 13 -0.77 17.63 17.39
C ASN A 13 0.60 17.98 16.80
N PRO A 14 0.95 19.29 16.70
CA PRO A 14 2.17 19.73 16.04
C PRO A 14 3.46 19.22 16.70
N ALA A 15 3.43 18.85 17.99
CA ALA A 15 4.57 18.25 18.67
C ALA A 15 4.89 16.81 18.18
N VAL A 16 3.90 16.12 17.58
CA VAL A 16 4.05 14.77 17.04
C VAL A 16 4.09 14.78 15.50
N PHE A 17 3.20 15.57 14.88
CA PHE A 17 3.08 15.68 13.44
C PHE A 17 2.54 17.07 13.07
N GLY A 18 3.29 17.80 12.24
CA GLY A 18 2.95 19.17 11.84
C GLY A 18 1.74 19.31 10.90
N GLY A 19 1.09 18.20 10.52
CA GLY A 19 -0.10 18.19 9.67
C GLY A 19 -1.40 17.90 10.44
N LEU A 20 -2.50 18.45 9.94
CA LEU A 20 -3.87 18.09 10.32
C LEU A 20 -4.25 16.75 9.69
N ILE A 21 -4.74 15.80 10.47
CA ILE A 21 -5.19 14.48 9.98
C ILE A 21 -6.72 14.41 10.03
N LEU A 22 -7.34 14.12 8.89
CA LEU A 22 -8.78 13.90 8.73
C LEU A 22 -9.03 12.44 8.31
N ASN A 23 -9.82 11.71 9.10
CA ASN A 23 -10.19 10.33 8.80
C ASN A 23 -11.65 10.24 8.36
N TYR A 24 -11.87 9.61 7.21
CA TYR A 24 -13.19 9.34 6.65
C TYR A 24 -13.48 7.84 6.77
N ALA A 25 -14.71 7.50 7.16
CA ALA A 25 -15.18 6.12 7.20
C ALA A 25 -15.72 5.64 5.84
N ALA A 26 -16.36 6.55 5.08
CA ALA A 26 -17.00 6.26 3.81
C ALA A 26 -16.72 7.39 2.77
N PRO A 27 -15.79 7.19 1.81
CA PRO A 27 -14.88 6.04 1.70
C PRO A 27 -13.89 5.98 2.87
N LYS A 28 -13.38 4.78 3.20
CA LYS A 28 -12.33 4.61 4.21
C LYS A 28 -11.02 5.19 3.69
N CYS A 29 -10.69 6.41 4.10
CA CYS A 29 -9.48 7.10 3.68
C CYS A 29 -9.00 8.10 4.74
N SER A 30 -7.74 8.46 4.66
CA SER A 30 -7.11 9.46 5.52
C SER A 30 -6.54 10.58 4.65
N VAL A 31 -6.71 11.80 5.13
CA VAL A 31 -6.21 13.01 4.47
C VAL A 31 -5.33 13.75 5.46
N THR A 32 -4.14 14.14 5.04
CA THR A 32 -3.31 15.09 5.79
C THR A 32 -3.36 16.45 5.10
N LEU A 33 -3.41 17.53 5.88
CA LEU A 33 -3.28 18.90 5.41
C LEU A 33 -2.13 19.57 6.18
N HIS A 34 -1.22 20.21 5.48
CA HIS A 34 -0.04 20.85 6.05
C HIS A 34 -0.19 22.37 6.00
N GLY A 35 0.50 23.09 6.91
CA GLY A 35 0.45 24.55 6.95
C GLY A 35 0.93 25.23 5.66
N THR A 36 1.68 24.52 4.82
CA THR A 36 2.11 24.95 3.49
C THR A 36 0.99 24.92 2.44
N GLY A 37 -0.20 24.43 2.78
CA GLY A 37 -1.31 24.23 1.85
C GLY A 37 -1.26 22.92 1.08
N THR A 38 -0.23 22.09 1.27
CA THR A 38 -0.17 20.76 0.65
C THR A 38 -1.01 19.75 1.42
N GLY A 39 -1.45 18.69 0.73
CA GLY A 39 -2.17 17.60 1.37
C GLY A 39 -1.87 16.24 0.75
N ILE A 40 -2.01 15.20 1.56
CA ILE A 40 -1.82 13.80 1.15
C ILE A 40 -3.12 13.06 1.38
N LEU A 41 -3.65 12.44 0.33
CA LEU A 41 -4.81 11.55 0.40
C LEU A 41 -4.37 10.10 0.27
N MET A 42 -4.70 9.26 1.24
CA MET A 42 -4.31 7.85 1.31
C MET A 42 -5.52 6.95 1.57
N GLY A 43 -5.43 5.70 1.11
CA GLY A 43 -6.46 4.66 1.31
C GLY A 43 -7.58 4.64 0.27
N VAL A 44 -7.51 5.50 -0.74
CA VAL A 44 -8.47 5.50 -1.87
C VAL A 44 -8.07 4.46 -2.92
N LYS A 45 -9.06 3.74 -3.47
CA LYS A 45 -8.85 2.66 -4.46
C LYS A 45 -8.97 3.10 -5.91
N SER A 46 -9.41 4.34 -6.17
CA SER A 46 -9.54 4.86 -7.54
C SER A 46 -9.43 6.39 -7.59
N ARG A 47 -9.04 6.91 -8.75
CA ARG A 47 -8.94 8.36 -9.00
C ARG A 47 -10.30 9.04 -8.89
N CYS A 48 -11.39 8.37 -9.26
CA CYS A 48 -12.76 8.89 -9.11
C CYS A 48 -13.13 9.06 -7.63
N VAL A 49 -12.79 8.09 -6.78
CA VAL A 49 -13.00 8.20 -5.32
C VAL A 49 -12.15 9.34 -4.76
N ALA A 50 -10.89 9.46 -5.20
CA ALA A 50 -10.00 10.54 -4.79
C ALA A 50 -10.59 11.93 -5.08
N LYS A 51 -11.08 12.15 -6.32
CA LYS A 51 -11.75 13.39 -6.72
C LYS A 51 -12.96 13.70 -5.84
N ARG A 52 -13.81 12.71 -5.51
CA ARG A 52 -14.95 12.92 -4.62
C ARG A 52 -14.54 13.34 -3.20
N VAL A 53 -13.46 12.77 -2.68
CA VAL A 53 -12.94 13.14 -1.35
C VAL A 53 -12.36 14.56 -1.39
N LEU A 54 -11.64 14.92 -2.46
CA LEU A 54 -11.12 16.28 -2.65
C LEU A 54 -12.24 17.31 -2.67
N VAL A 55 -13.33 17.07 -3.41
CA VAL A 55 -14.50 17.97 -3.42
C VAL A 55 -15.06 18.16 -2.00
N LYS A 56 -15.18 17.08 -1.20
CA LYS A 56 -15.64 17.19 0.19
C LYS A 56 -14.71 18.07 1.04
N ILE A 57 -13.40 17.94 0.85
CA ILE A 57 -12.40 18.74 1.59
C ILE A 57 -12.46 20.20 1.14
N THR A 58 -12.49 20.47 -0.17
CA THR A 58 -12.52 21.85 -0.67
C THR A 58 -13.78 22.58 -0.23
N THR A 59 -14.95 21.91 -0.25
CA THR A 59 -16.19 22.48 0.28
C THR A 59 -16.11 22.73 1.80
N MET A 60 -15.48 21.83 2.55
CA MET A 60 -15.28 22.01 3.99
C MET A 60 -14.36 23.20 4.28
N LEU A 61 -13.24 23.34 3.56
CA LEU A 61 -12.33 24.48 3.66
C LEU A 61 -12.99 25.81 3.27
N GLN A 62 -13.82 25.81 2.23
CA GLN A 62 -14.59 26.99 1.83
C GLN A 62 -15.57 27.44 2.93
N LYS A 63 -16.24 26.51 3.60
CA LYS A 63 -17.17 26.81 4.70
C LYS A 63 -16.49 27.47 5.90
N ILE A 64 -15.20 27.20 6.13
CA ILE A 64 -14.42 27.80 7.21
C ILE A 64 -13.63 29.04 6.74
N GLY A 65 -13.93 29.59 5.55
CA GLY A 65 -13.38 30.85 5.06
C GLY A 65 -12.10 30.74 4.25
N PHE A 66 -11.58 29.54 4.00
CA PHE A 66 -10.42 29.36 3.11
C PHE A 66 -10.87 29.39 1.64
N LYS A 67 -9.99 29.87 0.76
CA LYS A 67 -10.18 29.84 -0.70
C LYS A 67 -9.19 28.84 -1.32
N PRO A 68 -9.55 27.56 -1.50
CA PRO A 68 -8.65 26.57 -2.06
C PRO A 68 -8.30 26.94 -3.51
N ALA A 69 -7.01 26.95 -3.82
CA ALA A 69 -6.53 27.06 -5.19
C ALA A 69 -6.89 25.80 -6.01
N PRO A 70 -6.82 25.87 -7.35
CA PRO A 70 -6.85 24.68 -8.19
C PRO A 70 -5.82 23.65 -7.69
N TYR A 71 -6.24 22.40 -7.56
CA TYR A 71 -5.38 21.33 -7.08
C TYR A 71 -4.86 20.48 -8.24
N ASP A 72 -3.57 20.14 -8.21
CA ASP A 72 -3.04 19.05 -9.05
C ASP A 72 -3.01 17.74 -8.25
N LEU A 73 -3.59 16.69 -8.82
CA LEU A 73 -3.62 15.37 -8.20
C LEU A 73 -2.56 14.49 -8.83
N THR A 74 -1.41 14.39 -8.16
CA THR A 74 -0.31 13.51 -8.55
C THR A 74 -0.36 12.16 -7.81
N LEU A 75 -0.25 11.05 -8.54
CA LEU A 75 -0.09 9.72 -7.94
C LEU A 75 1.35 9.56 -7.38
N LYS A 76 1.48 9.56 -6.05
CA LYS A 76 2.77 9.36 -5.38
C LYS A 76 3.14 7.89 -5.23
N SER A 77 2.22 7.05 -4.76
CA SER A 77 2.43 5.61 -4.58
C SER A 77 1.14 4.83 -4.85
N ALA A 78 1.31 3.56 -5.19
CA ALA A 78 0.24 2.59 -5.27
C ALA A 78 0.66 1.31 -4.52
N THR A 79 -0.33 0.65 -3.93
CA THR A 79 -0.17 -0.64 -3.28
C THR A 79 -1.21 -1.58 -3.86
N TYR A 80 -0.74 -2.68 -4.44
CA TYR A 80 -1.58 -3.76 -4.92
C TYR A 80 -1.54 -4.89 -3.90
N SER A 81 -2.66 -5.54 -3.65
CA SER A 81 -2.74 -6.61 -2.67
C SER A 81 -3.65 -7.70 -3.19
N GLY A 82 -3.33 -8.94 -2.87
CA GLY A 82 -4.13 -10.09 -3.27
C GLY A 82 -3.76 -11.33 -2.47
N LYS A 83 -4.19 -12.48 -2.99
CA LYS A 83 -3.88 -13.79 -2.44
C LYS A 83 -3.59 -14.74 -3.60
N PHE A 84 -2.45 -15.42 -3.56
CA PHE A 84 -2.14 -16.51 -4.47
C PHE A 84 -3.08 -17.70 -4.21
N PRO A 85 -3.36 -18.54 -5.22
CA PRO A 85 -4.23 -19.71 -5.06
C PRO A 85 -3.59 -20.83 -4.22
N PHE A 86 -2.33 -20.70 -3.84
CA PHE A 86 -1.55 -21.66 -3.07
C PHE A 86 -0.87 -21.00 -1.85
N LYS A 87 -0.30 -21.82 -0.97
CA LYS A 87 0.54 -21.38 0.16
C LYS A 87 2.01 -21.46 -0.23
N PRO A 88 2.74 -20.34 -0.35
CA PRO A 88 4.14 -20.35 -0.76
C PRO A 88 5.04 -20.82 0.39
N ASN A 89 6.10 -21.57 0.05
CA ASN A 89 7.16 -21.91 0.98
C ASN A 89 8.21 -20.77 1.00
N LEU A 90 8.11 -19.86 1.98
CA LEU A 90 8.98 -18.69 2.06
C LEU A 90 10.47 -19.05 2.24
N LYS A 91 10.79 -20.21 2.84
CA LYS A 91 12.19 -20.66 2.98
C LYS A 91 12.80 -20.96 1.61
N VAL A 92 12.05 -21.65 0.76
CA VAL A 92 12.47 -21.99 -0.61
C VAL A 92 12.60 -20.74 -1.46
N ILE A 93 11.62 -19.82 -1.39
CA ILE A 93 11.70 -18.54 -2.08
C ILE A 93 12.95 -17.77 -1.61
N LYS A 94 13.22 -17.69 -0.31
CA LYS A 94 14.43 -17.03 0.21
C LYS A 94 15.71 -17.68 -0.33
N GLN A 95 15.76 -19.00 -0.40
CA GLN A 95 16.92 -19.74 -0.92
C GLN A 95 17.16 -19.43 -2.41
N ILE A 96 16.11 -19.38 -3.22
CA ILE A 96 16.20 -19.17 -4.68
C ILE A 96 16.54 -17.73 -5.03
N TYR A 97 15.85 -16.77 -4.42
CA TYR A 97 16.04 -15.34 -4.75
C TYR A 97 17.16 -14.70 -3.92
N GLY A 98 17.79 -15.43 -3.00
CA GLY A 98 19.02 -15.06 -2.32
C GLY A 98 18.98 -13.68 -1.66
N THR A 99 19.81 -12.77 -2.15
CA THR A 99 19.96 -11.39 -1.64
C THR A 99 18.77 -10.50 -1.96
N ASN A 100 17.98 -10.81 -2.99
CA ASN A 100 16.78 -10.04 -3.35
C ASN A 100 15.60 -10.34 -2.44
N ALA A 101 15.60 -11.48 -1.77
CA ALA A 101 14.59 -11.86 -0.79
C ALA A 101 15.08 -11.55 0.63
N TYR A 102 14.32 -10.82 1.43
CA TYR A 102 14.59 -10.56 2.83
C TYR A 102 13.48 -11.16 3.69
N HIS A 103 13.85 -12.02 4.64
CA HIS A 103 12.90 -12.73 5.47
C HIS A 103 13.52 -13.03 6.84
N GLU A 104 13.09 -12.25 7.83
CA GLU A 104 13.45 -12.40 9.24
C GLU A 104 12.16 -12.67 10.02
N PRO A 105 11.77 -13.95 10.23
CA PRO A 105 10.48 -14.32 10.83
C PRO A 105 10.24 -13.69 12.20
N GLU A 106 11.31 -13.48 12.97
CA GLU A 106 11.28 -12.87 14.30
C GLU A 106 10.93 -11.37 14.25
N LEU A 107 11.29 -10.69 13.17
CA LEU A 107 11.04 -9.26 12.99
C LEU A 107 9.77 -8.99 12.18
N PHE A 108 9.44 -9.85 11.22
CA PHE A 108 8.31 -9.64 10.31
C PHE A 108 7.81 -10.97 9.70
N ASN A 109 6.49 -11.13 9.65
CA ASN A 109 5.82 -12.37 9.25
C ASN A 109 5.69 -12.58 7.72
N GLY A 110 6.40 -11.79 6.91
CA GLY A 110 6.37 -11.87 5.45
C GLY A 110 7.76 -11.77 4.84
N LEU A 111 7.94 -12.40 3.68
CA LEU A 111 9.16 -12.28 2.87
C LEU A 111 9.04 -11.07 1.96
N ARG A 112 10.02 -10.17 1.99
CA ARG A 112 10.12 -9.02 1.08
C ARG A 112 11.03 -9.39 -0.08
N LEU A 113 10.49 -9.40 -1.29
CA LEU A 113 11.22 -9.65 -2.52
C LEU A 113 11.37 -8.33 -3.27
N SER A 114 12.61 -7.83 -3.38
CA SER A 114 12.95 -6.68 -4.21
C SER A 114 12.99 -7.11 -5.67
N LEU A 115 12.24 -6.40 -6.51
CA LEU A 115 12.15 -6.73 -7.92
C LEU A 115 13.36 -6.17 -8.67
N PRO A 116 14.05 -6.97 -9.49
CA PRO A 116 15.19 -6.50 -10.27
C PRO A 116 14.76 -5.37 -11.21
N ASN A 117 15.65 -4.40 -11.42
CA ASN A 117 15.46 -3.25 -12.32
C ASN A 117 14.22 -2.38 -12.02
N SER A 118 13.63 -2.47 -10.82
CA SER A 118 12.54 -1.59 -10.42
C SER A 118 12.65 -1.21 -8.94
N LYS A 119 11.91 -0.18 -8.53
CA LYS A 119 11.70 0.15 -7.10
C LYS A 119 10.61 -0.71 -6.46
N GLY A 120 10.15 -1.74 -7.18
CA GLY A 120 9.07 -2.61 -6.77
C GLY A 120 9.49 -3.55 -5.65
N VAL A 121 8.61 -3.73 -4.67
CA VAL A 121 8.80 -4.71 -3.59
C VAL A 121 7.54 -5.55 -3.47
N LEU A 122 7.67 -6.86 -3.70
CA LEU A 122 6.64 -7.87 -3.50
C LEU A 122 6.82 -8.47 -2.10
N THR A 123 5.85 -8.22 -1.21
CA THR A 123 5.81 -8.87 0.11
C THR A 123 4.87 -10.06 0.06
N VAL A 124 5.35 -11.24 0.44
CA VAL A 124 4.61 -12.51 0.40
C VAL A 124 4.48 -13.06 1.82
N PHE A 125 3.29 -13.53 2.17
CA PHE A 125 3.01 -14.11 3.49
C PHE A 125 2.79 -15.62 3.37
N TYR A 126 3.06 -16.37 4.44
CA TYR A 126 2.78 -17.82 4.54
C TYR A 126 1.33 -18.21 4.24
N THR A 127 0.40 -17.26 4.40
CA THR A 127 -1.03 -17.44 4.11
C THR A 127 -1.36 -17.41 2.61
N GLY A 128 -0.37 -17.16 1.75
CA GLY A 128 -0.57 -16.89 0.32
C GLY A 128 -0.98 -15.46 0.01
N LYS A 129 -1.25 -14.63 1.03
CA LYS A 129 -1.47 -13.20 0.82
C LYS A 129 -0.19 -12.55 0.28
N PHE A 130 -0.36 -11.49 -0.49
CA PHE A 130 0.75 -10.68 -0.95
C PHE A 130 0.40 -9.20 -1.04
N THR A 131 1.43 -8.35 -1.02
CA THR A 131 1.33 -6.94 -1.38
C THR A 131 2.47 -6.54 -2.30
N LEU A 132 2.18 -5.82 -3.37
CA LEU A 132 3.15 -5.21 -4.28
C LEU A 132 3.13 -3.69 -4.10
N THR A 133 4.29 -3.10 -3.84
CA THR A 133 4.49 -1.65 -3.69
C THR A 133 5.58 -1.17 -4.62
N GLY A 134 5.69 0.15 -4.84
CA GLY A 134 6.76 0.75 -5.63
C GLY A 134 6.51 0.78 -7.15
N ILE A 135 5.48 0.07 -7.62
CA ILE A 135 5.01 0.10 -9.01
C ILE A 135 3.78 1.01 -9.09
N LYS A 136 3.82 2.02 -9.97
CA LYS A 136 2.68 2.95 -10.15
C LYS A 136 1.70 2.48 -11.20
N ASP A 137 2.21 1.93 -12.30
CA ASP A 137 1.37 1.48 -13.40
C ASP A 137 0.64 0.17 -13.04
N LYS A 138 -0.67 0.14 -13.31
CA LYS A 138 -1.53 -0.99 -12.94
C LYS A 138 -1.29 -2.19 -13.85
N PHE A 139 -0.98 -1.96 -15.12
CA PHE A 139 -0.76 -3.02 -16.09
C PHE A 139 0.56 -3.74 -15.79
N THR A 140 1.65 -2.99 -15.58
CA THR A 140 2.94 -3.54 -15.14
C THR A 140 2.81 -4.29 -13.81
N ALA A 141 2.07 -3.74 -12.84
CA ALA A 141 1.84 -4.41 -11.57
C ALA A 141 1.11 -5.76 -11.75
N LYS A 142 0.12 -5.82 -12.63
CA LYS A 142 -0.61 -7.05 -12.95
C LYS A 142 0.33 -8.09 -13.56
N GLN A 143 1.13 -7.70 -14.56
CA GLN A 143 2.10 -8.61 -15.21
C GLN A 143 3.09 -9.19 -14.20
N ILE A 144 3.68 -8.34 -13.35
CA ILE A 144 4.58 -8.77 -12.28
C ILE A 144 3.90 -9.82 -11.38
N ILE A 145 2.68 -9.55 -10.92
CA ILE A 145 1.95 -10.48 -10.04
C ILE A 145 1.69 -11.81 -10.73
N GLU A 146 1.31 -11.80 -12.01
CA GLU A 146 1.06 -13.00 -12.81
C GLU A 146 2.34 -13.82 -13.00
N THR A 147 3.45 -13.17 -13.35
CA THR A 147 4.78 -13.83 -13.49
C THR A 147 5.18 -14.52 -12.19
N TYR A 148 5.19 -13.81 -11.05
CA TYR A 148 5.57 -14.42 -9.77
C TYR A 148 4.57 -15.46 -9.28
N SER A 149 3.29 -15.35 -9.64
CA SER A 149 2.32 -16.39 -9.32
C SER A 149 2.64 -17.72 -10.00
N ILE A 150 3.12 -17.68 -11.25
CA ILE A 150 3.52 -18.88 -12.00
C ILE A 150 4.85 -19.41 -11.46
N GLU A 151 5.86 -18.54 -11.30
CA GLU A 151 7.17 -18.95 -10.76
C GLU A 151 7.03 -19.64 -9.40
N PHE A 152 6.28 -19.04 -8.46
CA PHE A 152 6.09 -19.65 -7.16
C PHE A 152 5.25 -20.93 -7.20
N GLN A 153 4.32 -21.09 -8.15
CA GLN A 153 3.56 -22.33 -8.31
C GLN A 153 4.47 -23.47 -8.78
N LEU A 154 5.33 -23.23 -9.79
CA LEU A 154 6.29 -24.22 -10.27
C LEU A 154 7.21 -24.71 -9.14
N LEU A 155 7.68 -23.79 -8.30
CA LEU A 155 8.50 -24.13 -7.13
C LEU A 155 7.78 -25.01 -6.11
N VAL A 156 6.45 -24.87 -5.98
CA VAL A 156 5.65 -25.75 -5.12
C VAL A 156 5.53 -27.14 -5.73
N ASP A 157 5.32 -27.23 -7.04
CA ASP A 157 5.12 -28.48 -7.76
C ASP A 157 6.40 -29.34 -7.83
N ASP A 158 7.57 -28.72 -8.00
CA ASP A 158 8.87 -29.39 -7.98
C ASP A 158 9.18 -30.05 -6.63
N ILE A 159 8.81 -29.39 -5.53
CA ILE A 159 8.99 -29.92 -4.17
C ILE A 159 8.06 -31.12 -3.94
N ASN A 160 6.79 -31.01 -4.35
CA ASN A 160 5.82 -32.08 -4.21
C ASN A 160 6.23 -33.31 -5.03
N SER A 161 6.74 -33.10 -6.24
CA SER A 161 7.25 -34.18 -7.10
C SER A 161 8.48 -34.86 -6.51
N SER A 162 9.41 -34.09 -5.94
CA SER A 162 10.63 -34.62 -5.30
C SER A 162 10.37 -35.36 -3.99
N SER A 163 9.25 -35.06 -3.31
CA SER A 163 8.86 -35.69 -2.04
C SER A 163 8.19 -37.05 -2.25
N ASN A 164 7.64 -37.33 -3.42
CA ASN A 164 7.00 -38.61 -3.76
C ASN A 164 7.99 -39.71 -4.20
N PHE A 165 9.29 -39.41 -4.28
CA PHE A 165 10.35 -40.35 -4.62
C PHE A 165 11.25 -40.74 -3.42
N LYS A 166 10.88 -40.35 -2.20
CA LYS A 166 11.56 -40.74 -0.96
C LYS A 166 10.68 -41.61 -0.06
#